data_AF-A0A1G4AM87-F1
#
_entry.id   AF-A0A1G4AM87-F1
#
_cell.length_a   1.000
_cell.length_b   1.000
_cell.length_c   1.000
_cell.angle_alpha   90.00
_cell.angle_beta   90.00
_cell.angle_gamma   90.00
#
_symmetry.space_group_name_H-M   'P 1'
#
loop_
_entity.id
_entity.type
_entity.pdbx_description
1 polymer ?
#
loop_
_entity_poly.entity_id
_entity_poly.type
_entity_poly.pdbx_seq_one_letter_code
_entity_poly.pdbx_strand_id
1 'polypeptide(L)'
;MARRIVVRCQSHSIPGTPVQRKDAMANLICQHEWNRNSNQDDFLTCLGRYDAENVKCYFLLDSGSVGSHSPDVTLYKWDGRRFEPKQVYPAVARYLEHIPFGGEGTGQGLSDEEYLSKYGRKEFEGMVLQRSEQEQRRRVAGDCRAKVETLQQDVESL
;
A
#
# COMPACT_ATOMS: atom_id res chain seq x y z
N MET A 1 21.90 -4.78 10.69
CA MET A 1 20.68 -4.87 11.51
C MET A 1 19.48 -4.80 10.56
N ALA A 2 18.47 -5.63 10.77
CA ALA A 2 17.26 -5.61 9.96
C ALA A 2 16.42 -4.36 10.28
N ARG A 3 15.97 -3.64 9.26
CA ARG A 3 15.14 -2.44 9.39
C ARG A 3 13.85 -2.62 8.61
N ARG A 4 12.73 -2.26 9.24
CA ARG A 4 11.41 -2.21 8.64
C ARG A 4 10.91 -0.78 8.64
N ILE A 5 10.79 -0.19 7.46
CA ILE A 5 10.31 1.17 7.27
C ILE A 5 8.87 1.12 6.82
N VAL A 6 7.98 1.71 7.60
CA VAL A 6 6.57 1.85 7.27
C VAL A 6 6.31 3.27 6.80
N VAL A 7 5.72 3.42 5.63
CA VAL A 7 5.35 4.73 5.08
C VAL A 7 3.85 4.79 4.85
N ARG A 8 3.20 5.75 5.48
CA ARG A 8 1.82 6.14 5.18
C ARG A 8 1.82 7.28 4.17
N CYS A 9 1.07 7.15 3.08
CA CYS A 9 1.01 8.17 2.04
C CYS A 9 -0.38 8.26 1.39
N GLN A 10 -0.57 9.30 0.57
CA GLN A 10 -1.68 9.38 -0.39
C GLN A 10 -1.15 9.01 -1.77
N SER A 11 -1.88 8.17 -2.51
CA SER A 11 -1.40 7.60 -3.77
C SER A 11 -1.01 8.65 -4.82
N HIS A 12 -1.76 9.74 -4.95
CA HIS A 12 -1.47 10.83 -5.88
C HIS A 12 -0.23 11.66 -5.49
N SER A 13 0.20 11.60 -4.22
CA SER A 13 1.39 12.31 -3.74
C SER A 13 2.69 11.59 -4.07
N ILE A 14 2.60 10.36 -4.60
CA ILE A 14 3.76 9.56 -5.02
C ILE A 14 4.10 9.96 -6.45
N PRO A 15 5.36 10.31 -6.74
CA PRO A 15 5.76 10.70 -8.09
C PRO A 15 5.66 9.52 -9.07
N GLY A 16 5.41 9.85 -10.33
CA GLY A 16 5.34 8.89 -11.44
C GLY A 16 3.94 8.38 -11.75
N THR A 17 3.86 7.55 -12.79
CA THR A 17 2.61 6.88 -13.19
C THR A 17 2.22 5.79 -12.17
N PRO A 18 0.93 5.38 -12.09
CA PRO A 18 0.46 4.33 -11.18
C PRO A 18 1.35 3.09 -11.09
N VAL A 19 1.89 2.62 -12.22
CA VAL A 19 2.77 1.45 -12.31
C VAL A 19 4.14 1.72 -11.69
N GLN A 20 4.67 2.94 -11.85
CA GLN A 20 5.99 3.35 -11.36
C GLN A 20 5.99 3.76 -9.88
N ARG A 21 4.84 4.09 -9.30
CA ARG A 21 4.73 4.60 -7.92
C ARG A 21 5.34 3.65 -6.89
N LYS A 22 5.23 2.34 -7.11
CA LYS A 22 5.80 1.32 -6.23
C LYS A 22 7.33 1.46 -6.16
N ASP A 23 7.98 1.44 -7.31
CA ASP A 23 9.45 1.55 -7.41
C ASP A 23 9.94 2.94 -7.00
N ALA A 24 9.17 3.99 -7.34
CA ALA A 24 9.46 5.34 -6.91
C ALA A 24 9.46 5.46 -5.37
N MET A 25 8.48 4.87 -4.69
CA MET A 25 8.42 4.88 -3.23
C MET A 25 9.59 4.11 -2.60
N ALA A 26 9.96 2.94 -3.13
CA ALA A 26 11.14 2.21 -2.65
C ALA A 26 12.41 3.06 -2.75
N ASN A 27 12.64 3.68 -3.90
CA ASN A 27 13.80 4.55 -4.11
C ASN A 27 13.79 5.77 -3.18
N LEU A 28 12.64 6.43 -3.00
CA LEU A 28 12.51 7.56 -2.07
C LEU A 28 12.88 7.17 -0.64
N ILE A 29 12.39 6.02 -0.17
CA ILE A 29 12.71 5.50 1.17
C ILE A 29 14.21 5.22 1.29
N CYS A 30 14.79 4.47 0.34
CA CYS A 30 16.20 4.11 0.40
C CYS A 30 17.11 5.34 0.30
N GLN A 31 16.71 6.35 -0.48
CA GLN A 31 17.45 7.61 -0.59
C GLN A 31 17.41 8.38 0.74
N HIS A 32 16.26 8.37 1.43
CA HIS A 32 16.10 9.04 2.71
C HIS A 32 16.91 8.38 3.85
N GLU A 33 16.84 7.04 3.95
CA GLU A 33 17.46 6.30 5.05
C GLU A 33 18.96 6.06 4.85
N TRP A 34 19.37 5.79 3.60
CA TRP A 34 20.71 5.27 3.30
C TRP A 34 21.41 6.00 2.15
N ASN A 35 20.81 7.06 1.60
CA ASN A 35 21.36 7.83 0.49
C ASN A 35 21.74 6.97 -0.74
N ARG A 36 20.92 5.95 -1.04
CA ARG A 36 21.07 5.05 -2.19
C ARG A 36 19.70 4.68 -2.80
N ASN A 37 19.71 4.16 -4.02
CA ASN A 37 18.53 3.55 -4.62
C ASN A 37 18.22 2.16 -4.02
N SER A 38 16.99 1.68 -4.24
CA SER A 38 16.59 0.33 -3.81
C SER A 38 17.36 -0.74 -4.57
N ASN A 39 17.73 -1.82 -3.89
CA ASN A 39 18.45 -2.96 -4.46
C ASN A 39 17.67 -4.27 -4.25
N GLN A 40 18.30 -5.40 -4.58
CA GLN A 40 17.68 -6.73 -4.47
C GLN A 40 17.45 -7.20 -3.04
N ASP A 41 18.10 -6.56 -2.06
CA ASP A 41 17.97 -6.88 -0.63
C ASP A 41 16.87 -6.05 0.06
N ASP A 42 16.21 -5.14 -0.68
CA ASP A 42 15.12 -4.30 -0.20
C ASP A 42 13.78 -4.87 -0.66
N PHE A 43 13.00 -5.39 0.29
CA PHE A 43 11.70 -6.00 0.02
C PHE A 43 10.59 -4.99 0.27
N LEU A 44 9.91 -4.58 -0.80
CA LEU A 44 8.78 -3.64 -0.70
C LEU A 44 7.43 -4.35 -0.80
N THR A 45 6.68 -4.31 0.28
CA THR A 45 5.26 -4.71 0.35
C THR A 45 4.36 -3.48 0.34
N CYS A 46 3.26 -3.52 -0.40
CA CYS A 46 2.25 -2.46 -0.38
C CYS A 46 0.94 -2.97 0.22
N LEU A 47 0.38 -2.20 1.14
CA LEU A 47 -0.96 -2.42 1.70
C LEU A 47 -1.87 -1.27 1.23
N GLY A 48 -2.79 -1.59 0.33
CA GLY A 48 -3.74 -0.64 -0.26
C GLY A 48 -3.54 -0.45 -1.76
N ARG A 49 -4.27 0.52 -2.33
CA ARG A 49 -4.26 0.83 -3.77
C ARG A 49 -3.42 2.06 -4.05
N TYR A 50 -2.15 1.86 -4.37
CA TYR A 50 -1.23 2.92 -4.79
C TYR A 50 -1.43 3.32 -6.26
N ASP A 51 -2.05 2.44 -7.04
CA ASP A 51 -2.41 2.60 -8.44
C ASP A 51 -3.64 3.49 -8.66
N ALA A 52 -4.48 3.64 -7.64
CA ALA A 52 -5.66 4.51 -7.66
C ALA A 52 -5.29 5.97 -7.33
N GLU A 53 -6.20 6.92 -7.61
CA GLU A 53 -6.04 8.33 -7.27
C GLU A 53 -6.67 8.69 -5.91
N ASN A 54 -5.96 9.52 -5.14
CA ASN A 54 -6.39 10.02 -3.83
C ASN A 54 -6.79 8.96 -2.79
N VAL A 55 -6.07 7.83 -2.78
CA VAL A 55 -6.28 6.74 -1.82
C VAL A 55 -5.16 6.70 -0.79
N LYS A 56 -5.50 6.49 0.48
CA LYS A 56 -4.50 6.23 1.53
C LYS A 56 -3.87 4.85 1.29
N CYS A 57 -2.56 4.79 1.17
CA CYS A 57 -1.81 3.57 1.01
C CYS A 57 -0.63 3.51 2.00
N TYR A 58 -0.22 2.29 2.29
CA TYR A 58 0.90 2.01 3.18
C TYR A 58 1.95 1.19 2.44
N PHE A 59 3.20 1.56 2.60
CA PHE A 59 4.34 0.82 2.09
C PHE A 59 5.15 0.30 3.26
N LEU A 60 5.61 -0.94 3.16
CA LEU A 60 6.50 -1.57 4.10
C LEU A 60 7.75 -1.94 3.32
N LEU A 61 8.88 -1.31 3.66
CA LEU A 61 10.18 -1.62 3.09
C LEU A 61 11.02 -2.32 4.16
N ASP A 62 11.39 -3.56 3.89
CA ASP A 62 12.27 -4.36 4.72
C ASP A 62 13.65 -4.40 4.09
N SER A 63 14.66 -3.95 4.82
CA SER A 63 16.07 -4.00 4.39
C SER A 63 16.88 -4.83 5.39
N GLY A 64 17.45 -5.93 4.91
CA GLY A 64 18.24 -6.87 5.71
C GLY A 64 17.98 -8.34 5.38
N SER A 65 18.59 -9.24 6.14
CA SER A 65 18.44 -10.69 5.97
C SER A 65 16.99 -11.14 6.19
N VAL A 66 16.46 -11.89 5.22
CA VAL A 66 15.13 -12.51 5.27
C VAL A 66 14.93 -13.29 6.56
N GLY A 67 13.72 -13.24 7.14
CA GLY A 67 13.38 -14.01 8.34
C GLY A 67 13.87 -13.40 9.65
N SER A 68 14.28 -12.12 9.67
CA SER A 68 14.63 -11.44 10.92
C SER A 68 13.40 -11.31 11.85
N HIS A 69 13.54 -11.77 13.10
CA HIS A 69 12.44 -11.87 14.06
C HIS A 69 12.20 -10.62 14.93
N SER A 70 12.94 -9.54 14.72
CA SER A 70 12.77 -8.27 15.45
C SER A 70 13.44 -7.11 14.72
N PRO A 71 12.93 -6.73 13.53
CA PRO A 71 13.48 -5.60 12.80
C PRO A 71 13.23 -4.31 13.60
N ASP A 72 14.17 -3.37 13.50
CA ASP A 72 13.94 -2.00 13.99
C ASP A 72 12.88 -1.34 13.11
N VAL A 73 11.80 -0.84 13.72
CA VAL A 73 10.62 -0.33 13.01
C VAL A 73 10.59 1.18 13.06
N THR A 74 10.60 1.81 11.89
CA THR A 74 10.38 3.26 11.76
C THR A 74 9.10 3.53 11.00
N LEU A 75 8.33 4.53 11.44
CA LEU A 75 7.11 4.98 10.76
C LEU A 75 7.28 6.40 10.23
N TYR A 76 6.96 6.59 8.96
CA TYR A 76 6.90 7.88 8.30
C TYR A 76 5.52 8.17 7.73
N LYS A 77 5.23 9.46 7.61
CA LYS A 77 4.20 9.99 6.73
C LYS A 77 4.88 10.69 5.54
N TRP A 78 4.49 10.31 4.33
CA TRP A 78 4.88 11.02 3.10
C TRP A 78 3.82 12.06 2.76
N ASP A 79 4.25 13.31 2.57
CA ASP A 79 3.38 14.45 2.22
C ASP A 79 3.47 14.86 0.74
N GLY A 80 4.22 14.12 -0.08
CA GLY A 80 4.51 14.47 -1.47
C GLY A 80 5.89 15.11 -1.67
N ARG A 81 6.57 15.51 -0.60
CA ARG A 81 7.86 16.19 -0.66
C ARG A 81 8.90 15.62 0.30
N ARG A 82 8.49 15.23 1.50
CA ARG A 82 9.39 14.74 2.55
C ARG A 82 8.75 13.65 3.41
N PHE A 83 9.62 12.90 4.08
CA PHE A 83 9.25 11.96 5.12
C PHE A 83 9.15 12.70 6.45
N GLU A 84 7.96 12.67 7.05
CA GLU A 84 7.72 13.17 8.38
C GLU A 84 7.75 11.99 9.38
N PRO A 85 8.71 11.94 10.31
CA PRO A 85 8.79 10.85 11.29
C PRO A 85 7.57 10.86 12.20
N LYS A 86 7.07 9.66 12.50
CA LYS A 86 5.95 9.44 13.41
C LYS A 86 6.31 8.36 14.42
N GLN A 87 5.73 8.47 15.59
CA GLN A 87 5.81 7.41 16.59
C GLN A 87 5.08 6.16 16.09
N VAL A 88 5.71 5.00 16.26
CA VAL A 88 5.07 3.71 15.99
C VAL A 88 4.02 3.46 17.07
N TYR A 89 2.75 3.40 16.67
CA TYR A 89 1.66 3.11 17.60
C TYR A 89 1.65 1.61 17.97
N PRO A 90 1.28 1.25 19.21
CA PRO A 90 1.23 -0.16 19.63
C PRO A 90 0.38 -1.06 18.73
N ALA A 91 -0.74 -0.54 18.20
CA ALA A 91 -1.59 -1.28 17.26
C ALA A 91 -0.88 -1.56 15.92
N VAL A 92 -0.06 -0.63 15.44
CA VAL A 92 0.74 -0.83 14.22
C VAL A 92 1.83 -1.86 14.50
N ALA A 93 2.56 -1.74 15.61
CA ALA A 93 3.58 -2.72 15.99
C ALA A 93 3.03 -4.16 16.03
N ARG A 94 1.91 -4.37 16.73
CA ARG A 94 1.23 -5.68 16.78
C ARG A 94 0.80 -6.17 15.41
N TYR A 95 0.28 -5.28 14.55
CA TYR A 95 -0.11 -5.68 13.19
C TYR A 95 1.10 -6.11 12.36
N LEU A 96 2.26 -5.44 12.52
CA LEU A 96 3.48 -5.77 11.80
C LEU A 96 4.10 -7.11 12.24
N GLU A 97 3.84 -7.57 13.47
CA GLU A 97 4.27 -8.91 13.94
C GLU A 97 3.67 -10.04 13.10
N HIS A 98 2.50 -9.82 12.50
CA HIS A 98 1.85 -10.77 11.61
C HIS A 98 2.37 -10.74 10.17
N ILE A 99 3.22 -9.77 9.82
CA ILE A 99 3.79 -9.63 8.48
C ILE A 99 5.23 -10.13 8.49
N PRO A 100 5.57 -11.21 7.76
CA PRO A 100 6.92 -11.77 7.75
C PRO A 100 7.94 -10.75 7.21
N PHE A 101 9.15 -10.74 7.78
CA PHE A 101 10.24 -9.85 7.36
C PHE A 101 10.97 -10.35 6.12
N GLY A 102 11.10 -9.48 5.12
CA GLY A 102 11.75 -9.82 3.85
C GLY A 102 10.99 -10.91 3.09
N GLY A 103 9.69 -11.06 3.35
CA GLY A 103 8.89 -12.10 2.72
C GLY A 103 8.85 -11.91 1.21
N GLU A 104 9.09 -13.00 0.48
CA GLU A 104 8.58 -13.17 -0.88
C GLU A 104 7.15 -12.65 -0.88
N GLY A 105 6.90 -11.56 -1.61
CA GLY A 105 5.65 -10.82 -1.51
C GLY A 105 4.50 -11.80 -1.56
N THR A 106 3.70 -11.86 -0.48
CA THR A 106 2.55 -12.74 -0.26
C THR A 106 2.36 -13.68 -1.44
N GLY A 107 3.02 -14.85 -1.38
CA GLY A 107 3.28 -15.70 -2.54
C GLY A 107 2.14 -15.67 -3.54
N GLN A 108 2.51 -15.49 -4.83
CA GLN A 108 1.65 -15.55 -6.02
C GLN A 108 0.22 -15.93 -5.63
N GLY A 109 -0.63 -14.92 -5.39
CA GLY A 109 -1.96 -15.16 -4.83
C GLY A 109 -2.60 -16.32 -5.59
N LEU A 110 -3.19 -17.28 -4.86
CA LEU A 110 -3.74 -18.49 -5.45
C LEU A 110 -4.51 -18.12 -6.72
N SER A 111 -4.20 -18.76 -7.83
CA SER A 111 -4.99 -18.59 -9.04
C SER A 111 -6.45 -18.91 -8.73
N ASP A 112 -7.38 -18.41 -9.55
CA ASP A 112 -8.80 -18.70 -9.33
C ASP A 112 -9.04 -20.22 -9.30
N GLU A 113 -8.31 -21.00 -10.09
CA GLU A 113 -8.33 -22.46 -10.08
C GLU A 113 -7.76 -23.06 -8.78
N GLU A 114 -6.62 -22.56 -8.29
CA GLU A 114 -6.01 -23.03 -7.04
C GLU A 114 -6.88 -22.70 -5.83
N TYR A 115 -7.49 -21.51 -5.81
CA TYR A 115 -8.41 -21.09 -4.76
C TYR A 115 -9.68 -21.93 -4.78
N LEU A 116 -10.25 -22.18 -5.96
CA LEU A 116 -11.45 -22.99 -6.13
C LEU A 116 -11.21 -24.45 -5.72
N SER A 117 -10.03 -24.99 -6.01
CA SER A 117 -9.62 -26.33 -5.57
C SER A 117 -9.48 -26.43 -4.04
N LYS A 118 -8.91 -25.39 -3.41
CA LYS A 118 -8.62 -25.40 -1.97
C LYS A 118 -9.81 -25.08 -1.07
N TYR A 119 -10.67 -24.14 -1.46
CA TYR A 119 -11.77 -23.63 -0.63
C TYR A 119 -13.16 -23.97 -1.18
N GLY A 120 -13.22 -24.50 -2.41
CA GLY A 120 -14.47 -24.87 -3.06
C GLY A 120 -15.21 -23.70 -3.70
N ARG A 121 -16.19 -24.05 -4.52
CA ARG A 121 -16.96 -23.10 -5.34
C ARG A 121 -17.72 -22.06 -4.53
N LYS A 122 -18.31 -22.44 -3.39
CA LYS A 122 -19.16 -21.56 -2.58
C LYS A 122 -18.38 -20.38 -2.00
N GLU A 123 -17.19 -20.63 -1.47
CA GLU A 123 -16.30 -19.58 -0.93
C GLU A 123 -15.75 -18.69 -2.04
N PHE A 124 -15.42 -19.29 -3.20
CA PHE A 124 -14.98 -18.53 -4.37
C PHE A 124 -16.08 -17.57 -4.89
N GLU A 125 -17.31 -18.06 -5.07
CA GLU A 125 -18.46 -17.23 -5.48
C GLU A 125 -18.72 -16.10 -4.48
N GLY A 126 -18.64 -16.40 -3.17
CA GLY A 126 -18.75 -15.38 -2.12
C GLY A 126 -17.67 -14.29 -2.23
N MET A 127 -16.42 -14.68 -2.48
CA MET A 127 -15.31 -13.73 -2.68
C MET A 127 -15.50 -12.86 -3.93
N VAL A 128 -15.94 -13.47 -5.04
CA VAL A 128 -16.21 -12.77 -6.31
C VAL A 128 -17.34 -11.75 -6.13
N LEU A 129 -18.41 -12.12 -5.43
CA LEU A 129 -19.51 -11.23 -5.08
C LEU A 129 -19.06 -10.07 -4.18
N GLN A 130 -18.24 -10.35 -3.16
CA GLN A 130 -17.68 -9.29 -2.33
C GLN A 130 -16.82 -8.32 -3.13
N ARG A 131 -16.00 -8.82 -4.08
CA ARG A 131 -15.21 -7.96 -4.97
C ARG A 131 -16.10 -7.10 -5.86
N SER A 132 -17.14 -7.67 -6.47
CA SER A 132 -18.05 -6.92 -7.35
C SER A 132 -18.86 -5.88 -6.57
N GLU A 133 -19.36 -6.20 -5.38
CA GLU A 133 -20.03 -5.26 -4.49
C GLU A 133 -19.10 -4.11 -4.08
N GLN A 134 -17.84 -4.43 -3.76
CA GLN A 134 -16.86 -3.44 -3.38
C GLN A 134 -16.53 -2.50 -4.55
N GLU A 135 -16.42 -3.03 -5.78
CA GLU A 135 -16.28 -2.22 -6.99
C GLU A 135 -17.50 -1.35 -7.26
N GLN A 136 -18.71 -1.87 -7.08
CA GLN A 136 -19.94 -1.12 -7.30
C GLN A 136 -20.09 0.03 -6.29
N ARG A 137 -19.82 -0.22 -5.00
CA ARG A 137 -19.76 0.84 -3.97
C ARG A 137 -18.74 1.92 -4.32
N ARG A 138 -17.59 1.53 -4.90
CA ARG A 138 -16.56 2.48 -5.34
C ARG A 138 -17.01 3.32 -6.53
N ARG A 139 -17.66 2.73 -7.54
CA ARG A 139 -18.21 3.46 -8.69
C ARG A 139 -19.20 4.53 -8.23
N VAL A 140 -20.13 4.15 -7.35
CA VAL A 140 -21.11 5.07 -6.78
C VAL A 140 -20.44 6.19 -5.97
N ALA A 141 -19.43 5.87 -5.14
CA ALA A 141 -18.68 6.87 -4.40
C ALA A 141 -17.89 7.84 -5.30
N GLY A 142 -17.32 7.34 -6.41
CA GLY A 142 -16.65 8.15 -7.42
C GLY A 142 -17.61 9.11 -8.13
N ASP A 143 -18.77 8.61 -8.57
CA ASP A 143 -19.79 9.42 -9.25
C ASP A 143 -20.38 10.50 -8.34
N CYS A 144 -20.67 10.18 -7.08
CA CYS A 144 -21.12 11.17 -6.10
C CYS A 144 -20.07 12.27 -5.88
N ARG A 145 -18.78 11.91 -5.86
CA ARG A 145 -17.69 12.87 -5.68
C ARG A 145 -17.51 13.78 -6.89
N ALA A 146 -17.56 13.23 -8.11
CA ALA A 146 -17.47 14.02 -9.34
C ALA A 146 -18.58 15.08 -9.39
N LYS A 147 -19.82 14.70 -9.03
CA LYS A 147 -20.95 15.63 -8.96
C LYS A 147 -20.75 16.76 -7.95
N VAL A 148 -20.15 16.48 -6.79
CA VAL A 148 -19.86 17.52 -5.78
C VAL A 148 -18.79 18.49 -6.27
N GLU A 149 -17.72 17.99 -6.90
CA GLU A 149 -16.66 18.84 -7.47
C GLU A 149 -17.19 19.75 -8.60
N THR A 150 -18.11 19.26 -9.45
CA THR A 150 -18.77 20.10 -10.48
C THR A 150 -19.63 21.20 -9.86
N LEU A 151 -20.45 20.86 -8.85
CA LEU A 151 -21.30 21.84 -8.16
C LEU A 151 -20.48 22.92 -7.44
N GLN A 152 -19.30 22.57 -6.93
CA GLN A 152 -18.41 23.55 -6.29
C GLN A 152 -17.80 24.54 -7.28
N GLN A 153 -17.43 24.07 -8.48
CA GLN A 153 -16.93 24.93 -9.56
C GLN A 153 -18.02 25.88 -10.10
N ASP A 154 -19.26 25.42 -10.16
CA ASP A 154 -20.41 26.26 -10.57
C ASP A 154 -20.73 27.35 -9.53
N VAL A 155 -20.45 27.11 -8.24
CA VAL A 155 -20.62 28.11 -7.17
C VAL A 155 -19.49 29.14 -7.14
N GLU A 156 -18.26 28.75 -7.48
CA GLU A 156 -17.09 29.66 -7.50
C GLU A 156 -17.00 30.52 -8.77
N SER A 157 -17.81 30.23 -9.78
CA SER A 157 -17.88 30.98 -11.05
C SER A 157 -19.05 31.97 -11.14
N LEU A 158 -19.82 32.12 -10.05
CA LEU A 158 -20.88 33.12 -9.84
C LEU A 158 -20.40 34.26 -8.94
#